data_AF-A0A2G5WUN8-F1
#
_entry.id   AF-A0A2G5WUN8-F1
#
_cell.length_a   1.000
_cell.length_b   1.000
_cell.length_c   1.000
_cell.angle_alpha   90.00
_cell.angle_beta   90.00
_cell.angle_gamma   90.00
#
_symmetry.space_group_name_H-M   'P 1'
#
loop_
_entity.id
_entity.type
_entity.pdbx_description
1 polymer ?
#
loop_
_entity_poly.entity_id
_entity_poly.type
_entity_poly.pdbx_seq_one_letter_code
_entity_poly.pdbx_strand_id
1 'polypeptide(L)'
;MKIYDQIKQVLEGREGDIITAGDLKHQLQLLHGTKPGSVIPSDFCYNRFNAGITFTKHLFEYLTKSTYKYLGENVTYTGLIYHKSKSTQEEVVIGEWRDGVKTIYPSEMQDNDTISADQIKHLYEEYIRVLRFELHVLSCQPTELRHLIGRIGELYCAMMTNGHLARETNQHGFDVVSQGRLISVKTTAQQSNGCIVFNKNTFEKFDDVFVVHYRDDDFHILYYGSKTPVEEIARTYKNTYEVDLGQLKKLNSGKDYSSLVSTI
;
A
#
# COMPACT_ATOMS: atom_id res chain seq x y z
N MET A 1 -24.62 5.09 31.07
CA MET A 1 -24.35 4.75 29.66
C MET A 1 -22.85 4.55 29.48
N LYS A 2 -22.39 3.56 28.71
CA LYS A 2 -20.94 3.36 28.49
C LYS A 2 -20.43 4.39 27.49
N ILE A 3 -19.13 4.73 27.55
CA ILE A 3 -18.49 5.71 26.62
C ILE A 3 -18.75 5.34 25.16
N TYR A 4 -18.71 4.05 24.84
CA TYR A 4 -19.00 3.54 23.51
C TYR A 4 -20.40 3.95 22.99
N ASP A 5 -21.43 3.79 23.82
CA ASP A 5 -22.80 4.10 23.44
C ASP A 5 -23.02 5.63 23.36
N GLN A 6 -22.33 6.39 24.22
CA GLN A 6 -22.31 7.85 24.15
C GLN A 6 -21.70 8.34 22.83
N ILE A 7 -20.58 7.75 22.39
CA ILE A 7 -19.94 8.11 21.11
C ILE A 7 -20.92 7.93 19.96
N LYS A 8 -21.62 6.78 19.92
CA LYS A 8 -22.62 6.53 18.88
C LYS A 8 -23.74 7.57 18.89
N GLN A 9 -24.25 7.93 20.06
CA GLN A 9 -25.30 8.95 20.16
C GLN A 9 -24.81 10.32 19.68
N VAL A 10 -23.58 10.71 20.03
CA VAL A 10 -22.99 11.99 19.63
C VAL A 10 -22.73 12.05 18.11
N LEU A 11 -22.44 10.91 17.48
CA LEU A 11 -22.07 10.82 16.08
C LEU A 11 -23.17 10.23 15.18
N GLU A 12 -24.38 10.06 15.69
CA GLU A 12 -25.49 9.50 14.92
C GLU A 12 -25.74 10.28 13.63
N GLY A 13 -25.77 9.58 12.49
CA GLY A 13 -25.98 10.17 11.17
C GLY A 13 -24.76 10.92 10.60
N ARG A 14 -23.58 10.73 11.19
CA ARG A 14 -22.32 11.37 10.76
C ARG A 14 -21.33 10.39 10.14
N GLU A 15 -21.80 9.22 9.70
CA GLU A 15 -20.96 8.21 9.06
C GLU A 15 -20.24 8.80 7.84
N GLY A 16 -18.92 8.60 7.78
CA GLY A 16 -18.04 9.19 6.78
C GLY A 16 -17.32 10.47 7.25
N ASP A 17 -17.80 11.15 8.29
CA ASP A 17 -17.18 12.38 8.78
C ASP A 17 -15.76 12.13 9.31
N ILE A 18 -14.86 13.07 8.99
CA ILE A 18 -13.58 13.19 9.68
C ILE A 18 -13.77 14.06 10.91
N ILE A 19 -13.45 13.49 12.07
CA ILE A 19 -13.55 14.15 13.37
C ILE A 19 -12.19 14.22 14.04
N THR A 20 -12.03 15.17 14.96
CA THR A 20 -10.87 15.21 15.84
C THR A 20 -11.18 14.55 17.18
N ALA A 21 -10.17 13.96 17.82
CA ALA A 21 -10.30 13.43 19.17
C ALA A 21 -10.65 14.53 20.20
N GLY A 22 -10.23 15.78 19.96
CA GLY A 22 -10.52 16.92 20.82
C GLY A 22 -12.00 17.28 20.81
N ASP A 23 -12.57 17.41 19.60
CA ASP A 23 -13.98 17.78 19.43
C ASP A 23 -14.91 16.71 19.99
N LEU A 24 -14.62 15.43 19.72
CA LEU A 24 -15.39 14.32 20.27
C LEU A 24 -15.38 14.32 21.80
N LYS A 25 -14.19 14.51 22.41
CA LYS A 25 -14.04 14.60 23.86
C LYS A 25 -14.85 15.75 24.45
N HIS A 26 -14.82 16.90 23.79
CA HIS A 26 -15.56 18.08 24.22
C HIS A 26 -17.07 17.83 24.16
N GLN A 27 -17.58 17.27 23.06
CA GLN A 27 -19.00 16.95 22.90
C GLN A 27 -19.48 15.92 23.94
N LEU A 28 -18.70 14.87 24.20
CA LEU A 28 -19.02 13.87 25.22
C LEU A 28 -19.02 14.47 26.63
N GLN A 29 -18.12 15.40 26.92
CA GLN A 29 -18.09 16.11 28.20
C GLN A 29 -19.33 16.99 28.36
N LEU A 30 -19.72 17.73 27.33
CA LEU A 30 -20.90 18.61 27.35
C LEU A 30 -22.21 17.82 27.49
N LEU A 31 -22.38 16.76 26.71
CA LEU A 31 -23.66 16.02 26.62
C LEU A 31 -23.83 14.96 27.71
N HIS A 32 -22.72 14.40 28.22
CA HIS A 32 -22.77 13.27 29.15
C HIS A 32 -21.91 13.43 30.41
N GLY A 33 -21.21 14.57 30.58
CA GLY A 33 -20.30 14.78 31.71
C GLY A 33 -19.06 13.88 31.68
N THR A 34 -18.77 13.24 30.55
CA THR A 34 -17.68 12.25 30.44
C THR A 34 -16.32 12.93 30.56
N LYS A 35 -15.44 12.39 31.41
CA LYS A 35 -14.09 12.92 31.61
C LYS A 35 -13.28 12.77 30.31
N PRO A 36 -12.76 13.86 29.70
CA PRO A 36 -12.05 13.80 28.41
C PRO A 36 -10.89 12.80 28.35
N GLY A 37 -10.15 12.65 29.46
CA GLY A 37 -9.02 11.71 29.55
C GLY A 37 -9.41 10.23 29.56
N SER A 38 -10.69 9.90 29.80
CA SER A 38 -11.21 8.53 29.76
C SER A 38 -11.64 8.09 28.36
N VAL A 39 -11.72 9.03 27.40
CA VAL A 39 -12.10 8.75 26.02
C VAL A 39 -10.84 8.51 25.20
N ILE A 40 -10.68 7.30 24.70
CA ILE A 40 -9.57 6.88 23.86
C ILE A 40 -10.16 6.41 22.52
N PRO A 41 -10.34 7.31 21.53
CA PRO A 41 -10.97 6.94 20.25
C PRO A 41 -10.22 5.82 19.52
N SER A 42 -8.89 5.77 19.68
CA SER A 42 -8.05 4.71 19.11
C SER A 42 -8.36 3.30 19.63
N ASP A 43 -9.07 3.15 20.75
CA ASP A 43 -9.50 1.85 21.26
C ASP A 43 -10.73 1.30 20.51
N PHE A 44 -11.38 2.14 19.70
CA PHE A 44 -12.57 1.80 18.91
C PHE A 44 -12.28 1.86 17.41
N CYS A 45 -11.03 1.69 16.98
CA CYS A 45 -10.65 1.75 15.58
C CYS A 45 -10.67 0.37 14.91
N TYR A 46 -11.14 0.29 13.67
CA TYR A 46 -11.01 -0.90 12.83
C TYR A 46 -9.55 -1.22 12.53
N ASN A 47 -8.76 -0.20 12.17
CA ASN A 47 -7.38 -0.35 11.71
C ASN A 47 -6.32 -0.18 12.81
N ARG A 48 -6.69 -0.08 14.09
CA ARG A 48 -5.72 0.10 15.17
C ARG A 48 -6.04 -0.71 16.42
N PHE A 49 -5.07 -1.51 16.84
CA PHE A 49 -5.09 -2.29 18.07
C PHE A 49 -4.18 -1.68 19.13
N ASN A 50 -4.70 -1.48 20.35
CA ASN A 50 -3.94 -1.02 21.50
C ASN A 50 -3.83 -2.14 22.54
N ALA A 51 -2.66 -2.29 23.17
CA ALA A 51 -2.47 -3.32 24.18
C ALA A 51 -3.43 -3.13 25.37
N GLY A 52 -4.13 -4.19 25.75
CA GLY A 52 -5.06 -4.19 26.90
C GLY A 52 -6.53 -4.01 26.56
N ILE A 53 -6.90 -3.93 25.27
CA ILE A 53 -8.31 -3.91 24.83
C ILE A 53 -8.75 -5.28 24.31
N THR A 54 -10.04 -5.60 24.40
CA THR A 54 -10.60 -6.84 23.84
C THR A 54 -10.72 -6.81 22.30
N PHE A 55 -10.62 -5.62 21.69
CA PHE A 55 -10.68 -5.40 20.23
C PHE A 55 -11.93 -6.01 19.57
N THR A 56 -13.08 -5.76 20.16
CA THR A 56 -14.40 -6.27 19.74
C THR A 56 -15.36 -5.17 19.30
N LYS A 57 -14.98 -3.91 19.50
CA LYS A 57 -15.81 -2.73 19.34
C LYS A 57 -15.11 -1.77 18.41
N HIS A 58 -15.77 -1.39 17.32
CA HIS A 58 -15.16 -0.60 16.26
C HIS A 58 -16.18 0.42 15.75
N LEU A 59 -15.73 1.66 15.64
CA LEU A 59 -16.51 2.82 15.22
C LEU A 59 -15.72 3.72 14.26
N PHE A 60 -14.39 3.64 14.31
CA PHE A 60 -13.51 4.60 13.64
C PHE A 60 -12.51 3.91 12.71
N GLU A 61 -12.03 4.67 11.75
CA GLU A 61 -10.75 4.45 11.11
C GLU A 61 -9.78 5.54 11.58
N TYR A 62 -8.63 5.15 12.11
CA TYR A 62 -7.57 6.05 12.50
C TYR A 62 -6.87 6.58 11.25
N LEU A 63 -6.83 7.91 11.09
CA LEU A 63 -6.17 8.56 9.95
C LEU A 63 -4.83 9.17 10.36
N THR A 64 -4.84 9.96 11.42
CA THR A 64 -3.63 10.61 11.97
C THR A 64 -3.70 10.66 13.49
N LYS A 65 -2.65 11.17 14.15
CA LYS A 65 -2.56 11.28 15.62
C LYS A 65 -3.81 11.84 16.29
N SER A 66 -4.48 12.79 15.65
CA SER A 66 -5.65 13.47 16.22
C SER A 66 -6.94 13.32 15.40
N THR A 67 -6.89 12.70 14.21
CA THR A 67 -8.04 12.63 13.30
C THR A 67 -8.47 11.20 13.03
N TYR A 68 -9.78 11.02 12.97
CA TYR A 68 -10.45 9.74 12.82
C TYR A 68 -11.58 9.92 11.82
N LYS A 69 -11.81 8.92 10.97
CA LYS A 69 -13.04 8.84 10.18
C LYS A 69 -14.06 8.03 10.98
N TYR A 70 -15.25 8.58 11.20
CA TYR A 70 -16.34 7.83 11.80
C TYR A 70 -16.96 6.91 10.76
N LEU A 71 -16.99 5.60 11.04
CA LEU A 71 -17.56 4.60 10.15
C LEU A 71 -18.88 4.04 10.68
N GLY A 72 -19.09 4.06 11.99
CA GLY A 72 -20.21 3.37 12.64
C GLY A 72 -19.87 1.92 12.97
N GLU A 73 -20.88 1.17 13.43
CA GLU A 73 -20.71 -0.23 13.83
C GLU A 73 -20.94 -1.21 12.69
N ASN A 74 -20.25 -2.35 12.74
CA ASN A 74 -20.47 -3.50 11.87
C ASN A 74 -20.39 -3.19 10.36
N VAL A 75 -19.60 -2.16 9.99
CA VAL A 75 -19.33 -1.90 8.58
C VAL A 75 -18.48 -3.01 7.97
N THR A 76 -18.66 -3.24 6.66
CA THR A 76 -17.84 -4.15 5.85
C THR A 76 -16.48 -3.50 5.55
N TYR A 77 -15.67 -3.32 6.60
CA TYR A 77 -14.34 -2.72 6.49
C TYR A 77 -13.35 -3.70 5.84
N THR A 78 -12.48 -3.17 4.98
CA THR A 78 -11.34 -3.88 4.41
C THR A 78 -10.10 -3.02 4.65
N GLY A 79 -9.08 -3.56 5.29
CA GLY A 79 -7.87 -2.80 5.63
C GLY A 79 -6.99 -3.50 6.67
N LEU A 80 -5.77 -2.99 6.84
CA LEU A 80 -4.79 -3.56 7.77
C LEU A 80 -5.04 -3.13 9.21
N ILE A 81 -4.60 -3.95 10.16
CA ILE A 81 -4.69 -3.68 11.60
C ILE A 81 -3.29 -3.41 12.12
N TYR A 82 -3.07 -2.18 12.58
CA TYR A 82 -1.78 -1.74 13.09
C TYR A 82 -1.73 -1.80 14.62
N HIS A 83 -0.58 -2.19 15.15
CA HIS A 83 -0.27 -2.07 16.57
C HIS A 83 1.00 -1.25 16.75
N LYS A 84 0.94 -0.24 17.62
CA LYS A 84 2.13 0.52 17.98
C LYS A 84 2.78 -0.10 19.22
N SER A 85 3.96 -0.69 19.05
CA SER A 85 4.71 -1.23 20.19
C SER A 85 5.14 -0.12 21.15
N LYS A 86 4.98 -0.35 22.45
CA LYS A 86 5.44 0.59 23.48
C LYS A 86 6.95 0.73 23.51
N SER A 87 7.69 -0.34 23.17
CA SER A 87 9.16 -0.38 23.26
C SER A 87 9.84 0.30 22.07
N THR A 88 9.39 0.03 20.84
CA THR A 88 10.05 0.53 19.62
C THR A 88 9.43 1.81 19.08
N GLN A 89 8.19 2.14 19.48
CA GLN A 89 7.39 3.20 18.86
C GLN A 89 7.11 2.99 17.36
N GLU A 90 7.40 1.81 16.82
CA GLU A 90 7.09 1.44 15.45
C GLU A 90 5.68 0.85 15.35
N GLU A 91 5.05 1.06 14.19
CA GLU A 91 3.78 0.43 13.86
C GLU A 91 4.04 -0.88 13.14
N VAL A 92 3.55 -1.97 13.71
CA VAL A 92 3.59 -3.30 13.11
C VAL A 92 2.20 -3.71 12.65
N VAL A 93 2.11 -4.47 11.57
CA VAL A 93 0.84 -5.01 11.06
C VAL A 93 0.56 -6.33 11.78
N ILE A 94 -0.53 -6.40 12.53
CA ILE A 94 -0.88 -7.58 13.33
C ILE A 94 -2.07 -8.37 12.79
N GLY A 95 -2.65 -7.93 11.69
CA GLY A 95 -3.83 -8.55 11.10
C GLY A 95 -4.43 -7.71 9.98
N GLU A 96 -5.58 -8.16 9.49
CA GLU A 96 -6.34 -7.49 8.46
C GLU A 96 -7.86 -7.72 8.63
N TRP A 97 -8.63 -6.83 8.02
CA TRP A 97 -10.05 -7.00 7.75
C TRP A 97 -10.24 -7.27 6.26
N ARG A 98 -11.12 -8.21 5.94
CA ARG A 98 -11.56 -8.52 4.57
C ARG A 98 -13.08 -8.59 4.55
N ASP A 99 -13.70 -7.61 3.91
CA ASP A 99 -15.16 -7.50 3.77
C ASP A 99 -15.90 -7.65 5.12
N GLY A 100 -15.37 -7.01 6.16
CA GLY A 100 -15.91 -7.07 7.52
C GLY A 100 -15.49 -8.31 8.34
N VAL A 101 -14.72 -9.23 7.77
CA VAL A 101 -14.15 -10.38 8.48
C VAL A 101 -12.75 -10.05 8.98
N LYS A 102 -12.56 -10.10 10.31
CA LYS A 102 -11.28 -9.82 10.97
C LYS A 102 -10.43 -11.08 11.10
N THR A 103 -9.15 -10.97 10.73
CA THR A 103 -8.12 -11.98 10.99
C THR A 103 -6.95 -11.33 11.74
N ILE A 104 -6.55 -11.90 12.88
CA ILE A 104 -5.33 -11.52 13.60
C ILE A 104 -4.27 -12.56 13.29
N TYR A 105 -3.09 -12.10 12.86
CA TYR A 105 -1.99 -12.98 12.50
C TYR A 105 -1.38 -13.62 13.76
N PRO A 106 -0.90 -14.88 13.69
CA PRO A 106 -0.09 -15.46 14.75
C PRO A 106 1.15 -14.59 15.02
N SER A 107 1.64 -14.54 16.26
CA SER A 107 2.79 -13.68 16.64
C SER A 107 4.02 -13.86 15.76
N GLU A 108 4.25 -15.08 15.26
CA GLU A 108 5.35 -15.43 14.34
C GLU A 108 5.22 -14.76 12.96
N MET A 109 4.00 -14.33 12.60
CA MET A 109 3.67 -13.68 11.32
C MET A 109 3.42 -12.18 11.47
N GLN A 110 3.38 -11.63 12.69
CA GLN A 110 3.11 -10.20 12.92
C GLN A 110 4.30 -9.29 12.57
N ASP A 111 5.49 -9.88 12.41
CA ASP A 111 6.70 -9.24 11.86
C ASP A 111 7.01 -9.75 10.45
N ASN A 112 6.29 -10.77 9.96
CA ASN A 112 6.34 -11.10 8.56
C ASN A 112 5.55 -10.04 7.82
N ASP A 113 6.26 -9.29 6.99
CA ASP A 113 5.79 -8.23 6.10
C ASP A 113 4.73 -8.66 5.05
N THR A 114 4.08 -9.81 5.25
CA THR A 114 3.16 -10.47 4.33
C THR A 114 1.78 -9.84 4.40
N ILE A 115 1.52 -8.94 3.46
CA ILE A 115 0.19 -8.41 3.14
C ILE A 115 -0.55 -9.44 2.29
N SER A 116 -1.81 -9.73 2.56
CA SER A 116 -2.57 -10.64 1.69
C SER A 116 -2.76 -10.06 0.28
N ALA A 117 -2.95 -10.94 -0.71
CA ALA A 117 -3.23 -10.51 -2.08
C ALA A 117 -4.44 -9.55 -2.18
N ASP A 118 -5.48 -9.76 -1.37
CA ASP A 118 -6.65 -8.89 -1.32
C ASP A 118 -6.32 -7.49 -0.80
N GLN A 119 -5.42 -7.38 0.17
CA GLN A 119 -4.94 -6.08 0.64
C GLN A 119 -4.02 -5.39 -0.37
N ILE A 120 -3.20 -6.13 -1.12
CA ILE A 120 -2.42 -5.56 -2.24
C ILE A 120 -3.37 -5.00 -3.30
N LYS A 121 -4.41 -5.76 -3.66
CA LYS A 121 -5.44 -5.32 -4.60
C LYS A 121 -6.18 -4.07 -4.10
N HIS A 122 -6.61 -4.07 -2.84
CA HIS A 122 -7.28 -2.92 -2.25
C HIS A 122 -6.38 -1.66 -2.27
N LEU A 123 -5.11 -1.79 -1.90
CA LEU A 123 -4.13 -0.69 -1.98
C LEU A 123 -3.91 -0.22 -3.42
N TYR A 124 -3.81 -1.14 -4.37
CA TYR A 124 -3.69 -0.81 -5.79
C TYR A 124 -4.88 0.05 -6.25
N GLU A 125 -6.11 -0.34 -5.92
CA GLU A 125 -7.32 0.42 -6.26
C GLU A 125 -7.31 1.82 -5.65
N GLU A 126 -6.96 1.97 -4.37
CA GLU A 126 -6.88 3.28 -3.70
C GLU A 126 -5.82 4.18 -4.34
N TYR A 127 -4.64 3.64 -4.67
CA TYR A 127 -3.59 4.40 -5.32
C TYR A 127 -3.96 4.80 -6.76
N ILE A 128 -4.65 3.93 -7.51
CA ILE A 128 -5.18 4.25 -8.83
C ILE A 128 -6.19 5.39 -8.75
N ARG A 129 -7.09 5.39 -7.75
CA ARG A 129 -8.04 6.51 -7.55
C ARG A 129 -7.32 7.83 -7.34
N VAL A 130 -6.27 7.84 -6.51
CA VAL A 130 -5.44 9.03 -6.29
C VAL A 130 -4.76 9.46 -7.59
N LEU A 131 -4.12 8.53 -8.31
CA LEU A 131 -3.46 8.82 -9.58
C LEU A 131 -4.42 9.45 -10.60
N ARG A 132 -5.62 8.88 -10.77
CA ARG A 132 -6.65 9.41 -11.67
C ARG A 132 -7.10 10.81 -11.27
N PHE A 133 -7.26 11.06 -9.97
CA PHE A 133 -7.64 12.37 -9.46
C PHE A 133 -6.57 13.43 -9.77
N GLU A 134 -5.31 13.12 -9.46
CA GLU A 134 -4.16 13.99 -9.75
C GLU A 134 -4.05 14.31 -11.26
N LEU A 135 -4.18 13.29 -12.12
CA LEU A 135 -4.05 13.46 -13.57
C LEU A 135 -5.23 14.20 -14.21
N HIS A 136 -6.47 13.87 -13.83
CA HIS A 136 -7.65 14.34 -14.57
C HIS A 136 -8.39 15.48 -13.90
N VAL A 137 -8.35 15.57 -12.57
CA VAL A 137 -9.02 16.64 -11.82
C VAL A 137 -8.04 17.77 -11.54
N LEU A 138 -6.83 17.44 -11.08
CA LEU A 138 -5.80 18.44 -10.78
C LEU A 138 -4.91 18.77 -11.98
N SER A 139 -5.04 18.03 -13.09
CA SER A 139 -4.30 18.26 -14.34
C SER A 139 -2.78 18.15 -14.19
N CYS A 140 -2.29 17.37 -13.23
CA CYS A 140 -0.87 17.12 -13.03
C CYS A 140 -0.30 16.28 -14.18
N GLN A 141 0.97 16.50 -14.52
CA GLN A 141 1.63 15.70 -15.55
C GLN A 141 2.12 14.36 -14.96
N PRO A 142 2.06 13.23 -15.70
CA PRO A 142 2.57 11.95 -15.21
C PRO A 142 4.03 12.00 -14.73
N THR A 143 4.84 12.86 -15.34
CA THR A 143 6.25 13.09 -14.95
C THR A 143 6.43 13.72 -13.57
N GLU A 144 5.41 14.37 -13.03
CA GLU A 144 5.40 14.92 -11.67
C GLU A 144 4.97 13.86 -10.64
N LEU A 145 4.27 12.82 -11.10
CA LEU A 145 3.73 11.73 -10.27
C LEU A 145 4.61 10.48 -10.30
N ARG A 146 5.88 10.60 -10.67
CA ARG A 146 6.82 9.47 -10.84
C ARG A 146 6.87 8.52 -9.65
N HIS A 147 6.83 9.05 -8.42
CA HIS A 147 6.84 8.22 -7.21
C HIS A 147 5.54 7.45 -7.02
N LEU A 148 4.39 8.09 -7.27
CA LEU A 148 3.08 7.45 -7.17
C LEU A 148 2.94 6.34 -8.21
N ILE A 149 3.25 6.63 -9.48
CA ILE A 149 3.22 5.65 -10.57
C ILE A 149 4.24 4.52 -10.32
N GLY A 150 5.42 4.85 -9.78
CA GLY A 150 6.41 3.88 -9.32
C GLY A 150 5.80 2.88 -8.34
N ARG A 151 5.19 3.37 -7.26
CA ARG A 151 4.55 2.56 -6.23
C ARG A 151 3.40 1.70 -6.76
N ILE A 152 2.60 2.25 -7.67
CA ILE A 152 1.53 1.49 -8.35
C ILE A 152 2.13 0.36 -9.19
N GLY A 153 3.25 0.58 -9.86
CA GLY A 153 3.94 -0.48 -10.61
C GLY A 153 4.46 -1.61 -9.72
N GLU A 154 4.91 -1.31 -8.49
CA GLU A 154 5.30 -2.33 -7.50
C GLU A 154 4.09 -3.18 -7.07
N LEU A 155 2.96 -2.53 -6.76
CA LEU A 155 1.71 -3.21 -6.42
C LEU A 155 1.23 -4.09 -7.60
N TYR A 156 1.28 -3.55 -8.81
CA TYR A 156 0.93 -4.26 -10.04
C TYR A 156 1.84 -5.48 -10.25
N CYS A 157 3.16 -5.34 -10.07
CA CYS A 157 4.09 -6.47 -10.12
C CYS A 157 3.77 -7.55 -9.08
N ALA A 158 3.45 -7.17 -7.85
CA ALA A 158 3.08 -8.11 -6.80
C ALA A 158 1.80 -8.89 -7.18
N MET A 159 0.77 -8.22 -7.68
CA MET A 159 -0.47 -8.86 -8.15
C MET A 159 -0.22 -9.81 -9.33
N MET A 160 0.54 -9.37 -10.34
CA MET A 160 0.81 -10.13 -11.55
C MET A 160 1.67 -11.38 -11.30
N THR A 161 2.48 -11.38 -10.24
CA THR A 161 3.38 -12.48 -9.92
C THR A 161 2.90 -13.31 -8.73
N ASN A 162 1.71 -13.01 -8.18
CA ASN A 162 1.25 -13.54 -6.90
C ASN A 162 2.34 -13.43 -5.80
N GLY A 163 3.06 -12.32 -5.83
CA GLY A 163 4.16 -11.97 -4.95
C GLY A 163 3.75 -11.01 -3.84
N HIS A 164 4.73 -10.61 -3.04
CA HIS A 164 4.55 -9.69 -1.92
C HIS A 164 5.57 -8.56 -2.01
N LEU A 165 5.21 -7.37 -1.54
CA LEU A 165 6.11 -6.22 -1.50
C LEU A 165 7.27 -6.45 -0.52
N ALA A 166 8.48 -6.09 -0.91
CA ALA A 166 9.60 -6.00 0.00
C ALA A 166 9.48 -4.73 0.87
N ARG A 167 9.75 -4.83 2.17
CA ARG A 167 9.30 -3.82 3.15
C ARG A 167 10.33 -3.37 4.17
N GLU A 168 11.51 -3.99 4.22
CA GLU A 168 12.58 -3.49 5.09
C GLU A 168 12.92 -2.03 4.75
N THR A 169 13.03 -1.18 5.77
CA THR A 169 13.23 0.28 5.66
C THR A 169 14.55 0.68 4.98
N ASN A 170 15.39 -0.29 4.62
CA ASN A 170 16.59 -0.14 3.80
C ASN A 170 16.76 -1.31 2.79
N GLN A 171 15.66 -1.89 2.31
CA GLN A 171 15.74 -2.97 1.32
C GLN A 171 16.47 -2.46 0.09
N HIS A 172 17.60 -3.09 -0.22
CA HIS A 172 18.44 -2.66 -1.32
C HIS A 172 18.23 -3.55 -2.54
N GLY A 173 17.68 -2.99 -3.61
CA GLY A 173 17.82 -3.52 -4.97
C GLY A 173 16.62 -4.27 -5.53
N PHE A 174 15.67 -4.74 -4.71
CA PHE A 174 14.43 -5.36 -5.17
C PHE A 174 13.23 -4.80 -4.42
N ASP A 175 12.06 -4.92 -5.06
CA ASP A 175 10.82 -4.29 -4.63
C ASP A 175 9.71 -5.33 -4.36
N VAL A 176 9.78 -6.50 -5.02
CA VAL A 176 8.81 -7.60 -4.89
C VAL A 176 9.53 -8.93 -4.73
N VAL A 177 8.97 -9.82 -3.91
CA VAL A 177 9.39 -11.22 -3.79
C VAL A 177 8.27 -12.11 -4.30
N SER A 178 8.56 -13.00 -5.25
CA SER A 178 7.62 -14.00 -5.76
C SER A 178 8.31 -15.35 -5.95
N GLN A 179 7.71 -16.43 -5.43
CA GLN A 179 8.22 -17.79 -5.56
C GLN A 179 9.69 -17.95 -5.16
N GLY A 180 10.13 -17.20 -4.13
CA GLY A 180 11.53 -17.19 -3.67
C GLY A 180 12.50 -16.40 -4.55
N ARG A 181 12.02 -15.76 -5.62
CA ARG A 181 12.80 -14.88 -6.50
C ARG A 181 12.61 -13.42 -6.11
N LEU A 182 13.70 -12.66 -6.21
CA LEU A 182 13.75 -11.24 -5.90
C LEU A 182 13.59 -10.44 -7.19
N ILE A 183 12.62 -9.52 -7.22
CA ILE A 183 12.22 -8.78 -8.43
C ILE A 183 12.47 -7.28 -8.23
N SER A 184 13.26 -6.66 -9.11
CA SER A 184 13.36 -5.21 -9.20
C SER A 184 12.32 -4.66 -10.18
N VAL A 185 11.53 -3.70 -9.72
CA VAL A 185 10.47 -3.06 -10.48
C VAL A 185 10.96 -1.73 -11.03
N LYS A 186 10.68 -1.48 -12.31
CA LYS A 186 10.88 -0.18 -12.95
C LYS A 186 9.61 0.24 -13.66
N THR A 187 9.08 1.38 -13.22
CA THR A 187 7.94 2.00 -13.86
C THR A 187 8.36 3.24 -14.60
N THR A 188 7.90 3.38 -15.84
CA THR A 188 8.12 4.58 -16.64
C THR A 188 6.79 5.11 -17.18
N ALA A 189 6.69 6.42 -17.32
CA ALA A 189 5.65 7.11 -18.08
C ALA A 189 6.27 7.90 -19.26
N GLN A 190 7.56 7.68 -19.54
CA GLN A 190 8.27 8.35 -20.63
C GLN A 190 7.90 7.73 -21.97
N GLN A 191 7.99 8.55 -23.02
CA GLN A 191 7.81 8.08 -24.40
C GLN A 191 8.78 6.91 -24.73
N SER A 192 8.37 6.09 -25.70
CA SER A 192 9.00 4.80 -26.05
C SER A 192 10.47 4.82 -26.47
N ASN A 193 11.10 6.00 -26.59
CA ASN A 193 12.51 6.19 -26.95
C ASN A 193 13.39 6.54 -25.73
N GLY A 194 12.87 6.35 -24.52
CA GLY A 194 13.61 6.59 -23.27
C GLY A 194 14.51 5.41 -22.86
N CYS A 195 15.28 5.63 -21.79
CA CYS A 195 16.07 4.59 -21.13
C CYS A 195 15.59 4.39 -19.69
N ILE A 196 15.63 3.16 -19.21
CA ILE A 196 15.55 2.86 -17.78
C ILE A 196 16.95 2.70 -17.20
N VAL A 197 17.10 3.02 -15.92
CA VAL A 197 18.40 3.05 -15.25
C VAL A 197 18.37 2.11 -14.06
N PHE A 198 19.37 1.23 -13.97
CA PHE A 198 19.65 0.42 -12.79
C PHE A 198 20.97 0.86 -12.15
N ASN A 199 21.01 0.86 -10.82
CA ASN A 199 22.23 1.11 -10.08
C ASN A 199 23.06 -0.18 -10.03
N LYS A 200 24.33 -0.11 -10.46
CA LYS A 200 25.24 -1.27 -10.47
C LYS A 200 25.47 -1.85 -9.08
N ASN A 201 25.50 -1.00 -8.05
CA ASN A 201 25.74 -1.43 -6.66
C ASN A 201 24.62 -2.32 -6.10
N THR A 202 23.44 -2.31 -6.74
CA THR A 202 22.28 -3.09 -6.30
C THR A 202 21.82 -4.10 -7.35
N PHE A 203 22.46 -4.15 -8.51
CA PHE A 203 22.07 -5.04 -9.61
C PHE A 203 22.24 -6.52 -9.26
N GLU A 204 23.22 -6.83 -8.41
CA GLU A 204 23.42 -8.20 -7.92
C GLU A 204 22.43 -8.66 -6.86
N LYS A 205 21.59 -7.77 -6.33
CA LYS A 205 20.71 -8.06 -5.20
C LYS A 205 19.35 -8.64 -5.59
N PHE A 206 19.10 -8.84 -6.88
CA PHE A 206 17.85 -9.38 -7.38
C PHE A 206 18.08 -10.41 -8.49
N ASP A 207 17.04 -11.17 -8.83
CA ASP A 207 17.08 -12.22 -9.84
C ASP A 207 16.38 -11.78 -11.14
N ASP A 208 15.23 -11.12 -10.99
CA ASP A 208 14.36 -10.73 -12.10
C ASP A 208 14.16 -9.21 -12.18
N VAL A 209 13.85 -8.77 -13.39
CA VAL A 209 13.42 -7.41 -13.69
C VAL A 209 11.97 -7.44 -14.12
N PHE A 210 11.16 -6.55 -13.56
CA PHE A 210 9.80 -6.26 -14.00
C PHE A 210 9.70 -4.81 -14.44
N VAL A 211 9.53 -4.57 -15.74
CA VAL A 211 9.41 -3.22 -16.31
C VAL A 211 8.00 -3.00 -16.80
N VAL A 212 7.37 -1.94 -16.30
CA VAL A 212 6.00 -1.56 -16.65
C VAL A 212 5.97 -0.12 -17.16
N HIS A 213 5.15 0.10 -18.18
CA HIS A 213 4.96 1.39 -18.82
C HIS A 213 3.53 1.87 -18.59
N TYR A 214 3.40 3.01 -17.92
CA TYR A 214 2.13 3.71 -17.81
C TYR A 214 1.93 4.60 -19.04
N ARG A 215 0.91 4.29 -19.84
CA ARG A 215 0.48 5.06 -21.01
C ARG A 215 -1.00 4.84 -21.24
N ASP A 216 -1.66 5.79 -21.91
CA ASP A 216 -3.07 5.63 -22.31
C ASP A 216 -3.99 5.26 -21.13
N ASP A 217 -3.67 5.77 -19.93
CA ASP A 217 -4.35 5.50 -18.66
C ASP A 217 -4.28 4.03 -18.19
N ASP A 218 -3.27 3.27 -18.62
CA ASP A 218 -3.11 1.85 -18.31
C ASP A 218 -1.64 1.43 -18.10
N PHE A 219 -1.42 0.30 -17.41
CA PHE A 219 -0.12 -0.27 -17.08
C PHE A 219 0.21 -1.46 -17.98
N HIS A 220 1.21 -1.30 -18.85
CA HIS A 220 1.63 -2.34 -19.78
C HIS A 220 2.99 -2.93 -19.41
N ILE A 221 3.06 -4.25 -19.30
CA ILE A 221 4.33 -4.95 -19.09
C ILE A 221 5.19 -4.80 -20.34
N LEU A 222 6.36 -4.19 -20.18
CA LEU A 222 7.39 -4.13 -21.22
C LEU A 222 8.34 -5.31 -21.15
N TYR A 223 8.67 -5.76 -19.95
CA TYR A 223 9.56 -6.88 -19.71
C TYR A 223 9.27 -7.53 -18.36
N TYR A 224 9.26 -8.86 -18.34
CA TYR A 224 9.34 -9.63 -17.10
C TYR A 224 10.18 -10.90 -17.33
N GLY A 225 11.21 -11.07 -16.49
CA GLY A 225 12.08 -12.24 -16.47
C GLY A 225 13.46 -11.95 -15.88
N SER A 226 14.40 -12.86 -16.12
CA SER A 226 15.78 -12.79 -15.62
C SER A 226 16.45 -11.45 -15.91
N LYS A 227 17.28 -10.97 -14.99
CA LYS A 227 18.12 -9.77 -15.19
C LYS A 227 19.23 -9.95 -16.23
N THR A 228 19.66 -11.19 -16.51
CA THR A 228 20.83 -11.45 -17.36
C THR A 228 20.70 -10.86 -18.77
N PRO A 229 19.59 -11.09 -19.53
CA PRO A 229 19.42 -10.49 -20.85
C PRO A 229 19.35 -8.96 -20.81
N VAL A 230 18.88 -8.39 -19.68
CA VAL A 230 18.81 -6.94 -19.48
C VAL A 230 20.20 -6.34 -19.31
N GLU A 231 21.10 -7.03 -18.60
CA GLU A 231 22.50 -6.63 -18.45
C GLU A 231 23.27 -6.68 -19.77
N GLU A 232 23.05 -7.73 -20.58
CA GLU A 232 23.72 -7.92 -21.87
C GLU A 232 23.44 -6.79 -22.87
N ILE A 233 22.23 -6.22 -22.84
CA ILE A 233 21.85 -5.09 -23.71
C ILE A 233 22.13 -3.73 -23.07
N ALA A 234 22.53 -3.68 -21.80
CA ALA A 234 22.70 -2.44 -21.07
C ALA A 234 23.97 -1.70 -21.52
N ARG A 235 23.85 -0.39 -21.74
CA ARG A 235 25.01 0.49 -21.80
C ARG A 235 25.49 0.78 -20.38
N THR A 236 26.78 0.57 -20.14
CA THR A 236 27.41 1.05 -18.92
C THR A 236 27.71 2.55 -19.02
N TYR A 237 27.23 3.32 -18.06
CA TYR A 237 27.62 4.72 -17.89
C TYR A 237 27.87 5.00 -16.41
N LYS A 238 29.10 5.39 -16.05
CA LYS A 238 29.52 5.55 -14.65
C LYS A 238 29.10 4.34 -13.79
N ASN A 239 28.25 4.55 -12.79
CA ASN A 239 27.78 3.53 -11.85
C ASN A 239 26.38 2.99 -12.16
N THR A 240 25.92 3.15 -13.41
CA THR A 240 24.59 2.74 -13.83
C THR A 240 24.63 1.86 -15.08
N TYR A 241 23.63 0.99 -15.16
CA TYR A 241 23.21 0.29 -16.37
C TYR A 241 22.05 1.06 -16.98
N GLU A 242 22.25 1.59 -18.18
CA GLU A 242 21.22 2.28 -18.96
C GLU A 242 20.70 1.32 -20.04
N VAL A 243 19.39 1.06 -20.03
CA VAL A 243 18.75 0.10 -20.93
C VAL A 243 17.73 0.83 -21.78
N ASP A 244 17.89 0.75 -23.10
CA ASP A 244 16.95 1.31 -24.07
C ASP A 244 15.61 0.55 -24.05
N LEU A 245 14.50 1.28 -23.96
CA LEU A 245 13.17 0.69 -23.90
C LEU A 245 12.81 -0.10 -25.16
N GLY A 246 13.31 0.32 -26.33
CA GLY A 246 13.11 -0.38 -27.60
C GLY A 246 13.80 -1.73 -27.64
N GLN A 247 15.05 -1.81 -27.19
CA GLN A 247 15.78 -3.08 -27.06
C GLN A 247 15.13 -4.01 -26.04
N LEU A 248 14.69 -3.47 -24.90
CA LEU A 248 14.01 -4.23 -23.87
C LEU A 248 12.70 -4.86 -24.37
N LYS A 249 11.89 -4.11 -25.13
CA LYS A 249 10.68 -4.65 -25.78
C LYS A 249 11.01 -5.80 -26.74
N LYS A 250 12.13 -5.72 -27.47
CA LYS A 250 12.54 -6.78 -28.40
C LYS A 250 12.85 -8.07 -27.66
N LEU A 251 13.52 -8.01 -26.51
CA LEU A 251 13.79 -9.18 -25.64
C LEU A 251 12.52 -9.89 -25.18
N ASN A 252 11.41 -9.14 -25.13
CA ASN A 252 10.15 -9.63 -24.63
C ASN A 252 9.14 -10.01 -25.73
N SER A 253 9.52 -9.83 -27.00
CA SER A 253 8.66 -10.14 -28.16
C SER A 253 8.20 -11.59 -28.12
N GLY A 254 6.89 -11.82 -28.16
CA GLY A 254 6.29 -13.15 -28.22
C GLY A 254 5.93 -13.77 -26.86
N LYS A 255 6.19 -13.07 -25.73
CA LYS A 255 5.60 -13.47 -24.45
C LYS A 255 4.18 -12.94 -24.33
N ASP A 256 3.24 -13.85 -24.06
CA ASP A 256 1.87 -13.50 -23.71
C ASP A 256 1.73 -13.42 -22.19
N TYR A 257 1.25 -12.28 -21.71
CA TYR A 257 0.96 -12.05 -20.28
C TYR A 257 -0.53 -12.09 -19.95
N SER A 258 -1.38 -12.42 -20.93
CA SER A 258 -2.83 -12.51 -20.76
C SER A 258 -3.23 -13.37 -19.55
N SER A 259 -2.52 -14.48 -19.32
CA SER A 259 -2.74 -15.38 -18.17
C SER A 259 -2.34 -14.79 -16.82
N LEU A 260 -1.45 -13.79 -16.79
CA LEU A 260 -1.10 -13.08 -15.55
C LEU A 260 -2.16 -11.99 -15.25
N VAL A 261 -2.70 -11.35 -16.30
CA VAL A 261 -3.67 -10.24 -16.18
C VAL A 261 -5.06 -10.74 -15.75
N SER A 262 -5.46 -11.97 -16.12
CA SER A 262 -6.77 -12.54 -15.77
C SER A 262 -7.01 -12.76 -14.27
N THR A 263 -6.02 -12.45 -13.43
CA THR A 263 -6.04 -12.64 -11.97
C THR A 263 -6.26 -11.33 -11.20
N ILE A 264 -6.26 -10.17 -11.90
CA ILE A 264 -6.53 -8.84 -11.34
C ILE A 264 -8.04 -8.56 -11.36
#